data_AF-A0A9N8ZE78-F1
#
_entry.id   AF-A0A9N8ZE78-F1
#
_cell.length_a   1.000
_cell.length_b   1.000
_cell.length_c   1.000
_cell.angle_alpha   90.00
_cell.angle_beta   90.00
_cell.angle_gamma   90.00
#
_symmetry.space_group_name_H-M   'P 1'
#
loop_
_entity.id
_entity.type
_entity.pdbx_description
1 polymer ?
#
loop_
_entity_poly.entity_id
_entity_poly.type
_entity_poly.pdbx_seq_one_letter_code
_entity_poly.pdbx_strand_id
1 'polypeptide(L)'
;MSSNPSYAIEVDFGFFPSSKILRFRIFQTFGIPIFTVYKIFKSVWFIILIIWIIVFSFAHIFHILLRDSENTNYKDFGSSLYSVYFILIGQYDSVTNEKTQNRLIISLLIIFSFSTTIVLLNVLIAAMTDVVNETKTTGRHVWLKQRAEIIAEIEMFTMSQSQRERKDYFPSLIYYHANPDSVKVDEKKTTEK
;
A
#
# COMPACT_ATOMS: atom_id res chain seq x y z
N MET A 1 35.89 -16.37 -57.09
CA MET A 1 34.53 -16.75 -57.51
C MET A 1 33.91 -17.55 -56.36
N SER A 2 33.07 -16.92 -55.53
CA SER A 2 31.60 -16.97 -55.61
C SER A 2 31.10 -18.43 -55.47
N SER A 3 30.42 -18.86 -54.40
CA SER A 3 29.19 -18.26 -53.84
C SER A 3 28.82 -18.87 -52.46
N ASN A 4 28.36 -17.96 -51.58
CA ASN A 4 27.41 -18.04 -50.44
C ASN A 4 27.17 -19.35 -49.62
N PRO A 5 27.13 -19.28 -48.27
CA PRO A 5 26.67 -20.37 -47.42
C PRO A 5 25.14 -20.40 -47.30
N SER A 6 24.58 -21.62 -47.29
CA SER A 6 23.16 -21.89 -47.09
C SER A 6 22.83 -21.87 -45.59
N TYR A 7 21.85 -21.03 -45.27
CA TYR A 7 21.08 -20.89 -44.05
C TYR A 7 20.70 -22.25 -43.41
N ALA A 8 21.31 -22.57 -42.28
CA ALA A 8 20.70 -23.42 -41.26
C ALA A 8 20.48 -22.55 -40.03
N ILE A 9 19.27 -22.01 -39.89
CA ILE A 9 18.80 -21.47 -38.62
C ILE A 9 18.54 -22.69 -37.74
N GLU A 10 19.54 -23.04 -36.94
CA GLU A 10 19.38 -23.97 -35.83
C GLU A 10 18.45 -23.28 -34.82
N VAL A 11 17.19 -23.71 -34.78
CA VAL A 11 16.25 -23.30 -33.75
C VAL A 11 16.71 -23.99 -32.47
N ASP A 12 17.63 -23.34 -31.77
CA ASP A 12 18.03 -23.75 -30.43
C ASP A 12 16.83 -23.54 -29.49
N PHE A 13 16.08 -24.62 -29.24
CA PHE A 13 15.14 -24.73 -28.12
C PHE A 13 15.92 -24.94 -26.80
N GLY A 14 17.06 -24.26 -26.68
CA GLY A 14 17.94 -24.24 -25.54
C GLY A 14 17.53 -23.16 -24.55
N PHE A 15 17.03 -23.61 -23.41
CA PHE A 15 17.19 -22.94 -22.12
C PHE A 15 16.61 -21.52 -22.04
N PHE A 16 15.36 -21.42 -21.58
CA PHE A 16 14.78 -20.18 -21.07
C PHE A 16 15.82 -19.43 -20.21
N PRO A 17 16.32 -18.26 -20.65
CA PRO A 17 17.42 -17.63 -19.97
C PRO A 17 16.91 -17.14 -18.61
N SER A 18 17.59 -17.60 -17.56
CA SER A 18 17.41 -17.20 -16.15
C SER A 18 17.41 -15.69 -15.92
N SER A 19 17.81 -14.90 -16.92
CA SER A 19 17.74 -13.43 -16.96
C SER A 19 16.31 -12.87 -16.91
N LYS A 20 15.27 -13.65 -17.27
CA LYS A 20 13.86 -13.22 -17.15
C LYS A 20 13.29 -13.40 -15.74
N ILE A 21 13.83 -14.30 -14.92
CA ILE A 21 13.37 -14.56 -13.54
C ILE A 21 13.82 -13.43 -12.61
N LEU A 22 15.01 -12.87 -12.84
CA LEU A 22 15.54 -11.70 -12.14
C LEU A 22 14.65 -10.45 -12.28
N ARG A 23 13.90 -10.32 -13.39
CA ARG A 23 12.96 -9.21 -13.59
C ARG A 23 11.70 -9.32 -12.73
N PHE A 24 11.29 -10.53 -12.31
CA PHE A 24 10.22 -10.70 -11.32
C PHE A 24 10.67 -10.36 -9.89
N ARG A 25 11.98 -10.46 -9.58
CA ARG A 25 12.53 -10.11 -8.26
C ARG A 25 12.57 -8.60 -7.98
N ILE A 26 12.54 -7.76 -9.02
CA ILE A 26 12.33 -6.31 -8.86
C ILE A 26 10.99 -6.01 -8.14
N PHE A 27 10.00 -6.90 -8.26
CA PHE A 27 8.71 -6.81 -7.57
C PHE A 27 8.80 -7.25 -6.09
N GLN A 28 9.74 -8.12 -5.70
CA GLN A 28 9.95 -8.54 -4.30
C GLN A 28 10.58 -7.42 -3.44
N THR A 29 11.39 -6.53 -4.02
CA THR A 29 11.87 -5.31 -3.33
C THR A 29 10.72 -4.40 -2.89
N PHE A 30 9.61 -4.41 -3.62
CA PHE A 30 8.39 -3.71 -3.21
C PHE A 30 7.58 -4.47 -2.15
N GLY A 31 7.84 -5.76 -1.91
CA GLY A 31 7.05 -6.57 -0.97
C GLY A 31 7.05 -6.03 0.45
N ILE A 32 8.18 -5.45 0.90
CA ILE A 32 8.34 -4.88 2.23
C ILE A 32 7.56 -3.56 2.43
N PRO A 33 7.71 -2.54 1.55
CA PRO A 33 6.88 -1.34 1.63
C PRO A 33 5.40 -1.66 1.39
N ILE A 34 5.07 -2.59 0.48
CA ILE A 34 3.67 -3.03 0.25
C ILE A 34 3.08 -3.68 1.51
N PHE A 35 3.82 -4.56 2.20
CA PHE A 35 3.35 -5.18 3.45
C PHE A 35 3.09 -4.14 4.54
N THR A 36 3.97 -3.15 4.65
CA THR A 36 3.83 -2.04 5.62
C THR A 36 2.60 -1.19 5.30
N VAL A 37 2.43 -0.81 4.04
CA VAL A 37 1.26 -0.08 3.55
C VAL A 37 -0.03 -0.87 3.78
N TYR A 38 -0.04 -2.18 3.48
CA TYR A 38 -1.18 -3.05 3.75
C TYR A 38 -1.55 -3.10 5.24
N LYS A 39 -0.56 -3.21 6.13
CA LYS A 39 -0.80 -3.21 7.59
C LYS A 39 -1.43 -1.89 8.04
N ILE A 40 -0.98 -0.77 7.48
CA ILE A 40 -1.56 0.55 7.72
C ILE A 40 -3.01 0.62 7.25
N PHE A 41 -3.27 0.26 5.98
CA PHE A 41 -4.63 0.26 5.41
C PHE A 41 -5.61 -0.58 6.22
N LYS A 42 -5.18 -1.77 6.68
CA LYS A 42 -6.03 -2.64 7.49
C LYS A 42 -6.41 -2.02 8.82
N SER A 43 -5.52 -1.25 9.45
CA SER A 43 -5.79 -0.59 10.72
C SER A 43 -6.79 0.55 10.59
N VAL A 44 -6.64 1.39 9.54
CA VAL A 44 -7.51 2.56 9.34
C VAL A 44 -8.76 2.29 8.48
N TRP A 45 -8.96 1.04 8.04
CA TRP A 45 -10.05 0.65 7.12
C TRP A 45 -11.43 1.13 7.61
N PHE A 46 -11.71 0.99 8.91
CA PHE A 46 -12.97 1.43 9.49
C PHE A 46 -13.15 2.94 9.44
N ILE A 47 -12.08 3.72 9.65
CA ILE A 47 -12.14 5.19 9.57
C ILE A 47 -12.41 5.63 8.13
N ILE A 48 -11.75 4.99 7.16
CA ILE A 48 -11.97 5.24 5.73
C ILE A 48 -13.42 4.92 5.34
N LEU A 49 -13.97 3.82 5.84
CA LEU A 49 -15.36 3.44 5.61
C LEU A 49 -16.34 4.50 6.17
N ILE A 50 -16.09 4.99 7.38
CA ILE A 50 -16.90 6.07 7.99
C ILE A 50 -16.83 7.35 7.14
N ILE A 51 -15.64 7.75 6.70
CA ILE A 51 -15.47 8.91 5.81
C ILE A 51 -16.26 8.71 4.52
N TRP A 52 -16.21 7.51 3.92
CA TRP A 52 -16.94 7.20 2.70
C TRP A 52 -18.46 7.32 2.89
N ILE A 53 -19.00 6.79 4.00
CA ILE A 53 -20.43 6.93 4.33
C ILE A 53 -20.81 8.40 4.47
N ILE A 54 -20.01 9.20 5.18
CA ILE A 54 -20.30 10.62 5.41
C ILE A 54 -20.27 11.38 4.08
N VAL A 55 -19.25 11.17 3.25
CA VAL A 55 -19.17 11.79 1.92
C VAL A 55 -20.38 11.40 1.07
N PHE A 56 -20.78 10.13 1.08
CA PHE A 56 -21.95 9.66 0.35
C PHE A 56 -23.25 10.31 0.86
N SER A 57 -23.45 10.38 2.17
CA SER A 57 -24.62 11.02 2.79
C SER A 57 -24.72 12.50 2.43
N PHE A 58 -23.62 13.26 2.59
CA PHE A 58 -23.62 14.69 2.26
C PHE A 58 -23.74 14.94 0.75
N ALA A 59 -23.11 14.12 -0.09
CA ALA A 59 -23.28 14.21 -1.54
C ALA A 59 -24.73 13.99 -1.95
N HIS A 60 -25.43 13.06 -1.31
CA HIS A 60 -26.85 12.83 -1.56
C HIS A 60 -27.72 14.02 -1.11
N ILE A 61 -27.43 14.60 0.06
CA ILE A 61 -28.13 15.79 0.57
C ILE A 61 -27.91 16.98 -0.36
N PHE A 62 -26.66 17.27 -0.73
CA PHE A 62 -26.35 18.37 -1.64
C PHE A 62 -26.93 18.15 -3.03
N HIS A 63 -26.89 16.92 -3.54
CA HIS A 63 -27.53 16.58 -4.81
C HIS A 63 -29.01 16.94 -4.78
N ILE A 64 -29.76 16.49 -3.77
CA ILE A 64 -31.19 16.81 -3.66
C ILE A 64 -31.43 18.32 -3.48
N LEU A 65 -30.64 18.97 -2.63
CA LEU A 65 -30.86 20.37 -2.27
C LEU A 65 -30.49 21.36 -3.37
N LEU A 66 -29.51 21.02 -4.21
CA LEU A 66 -28.98 21.87 -5.28
C LEU A 66 -29.33 21.37 -6.68
N ARG A 67 -30.11 20.29 -6.83
CA ARG A 67 -30.49 19.74 -8.15
C ARG A 67 -31.19 20.76 -9.05
N ASP A 68 -32.07 21.55 -8.46
CA ASP A 68 -32.89 22.55 -9.17
C ASP A 68 -32.22 23.93 -9.24
N SER A 69 -30.98 24.03 -8.75
CA SER A 69 -30.19 25.27 -8.83
C SER A 69 -29.51 25.44 -10.19
N GLU A 70 -28.96 26.62 -10.45
CA GLU A 70 -28.15 26.86 -11.66
C GLU A 70 -26.82 26.10 -11.61
N ASN A 71 -26.45 25.54 -10.45
CA ASN A 71 -25.20 24.83 -10.23
C ASN A 71 -25.13 23.54 -11.02
N THR A 72 -24.25 23.50 -12.01
CA THR A 72 -23.99 22.26 -12.75
C THR A 72 -23.28 21.20 -11.90
N ASN A 73 -22.57 21.60 -10.84
CA ASN A 73 -21.79 20.69 -10.00
C ASN A 73 -22.65 19.70 -9.20
N TYR A 74 -23.95 19.99 -9.00
CA TYR A 74 -24.86 19.14 -8.22
C TYR A 74 -26.02 18.55 -9.02
N LYS A 75 -26.07 18.78 -10.34
CA LYS A 75 -27.14 18.24 -11.21
C LYS A 75 -27.09 16.72 -11.34
N ASP A 76 -25.89 16.16 -11.34
CA ASP A 76 -25.66 14.72 -11.36
C ASP A 76 -25.10 14.26 -10.02
N PHE A 77 -25.46 13.03 -9.61
CA PHE A 77 -24.97 12.46 -8.36
C PHE A 77 -23.43 12.27 -8.37
N GLY A 78 -22.85 11.89 -9.50
CA GLY A 78 -21.40 11.74 -9.65
C GLY A 78 -20.64 13.06 -9.45
N SER A 79 -21.13 14.14 -10.08
CA SER A 79 -20.58 15.50 -9.91
C SER A 79 -20.77 16.01 -8.48
N SER A 80 -21.87 15.62 -7.82
CA SER A 80 -22.11 15.94 -6.41
C SER A 80 -21.11 15.25 -5.49
N LEU A 81 -20.84 13.96 -5.71
CA LEU A 81 -19.81 13.21 -4.98
C LEU A 81 -18.42 13.83 -5.16
N TYR A 82 -18.06 14.19 -6.40
CA TYR A 82 -16.81 14.87 -6.70
C TYR A 82 -16.72 16.20 -5.93
N SER A 83 -17.77 17.01 -5.98
CA SER A 83 -17.82 18.29 -5.28
C SER A 83 -17.66 18.16 -3.77
N VAL A 84 -18.31 17.17 -3.14
CA VAL A 84 -18.17 16.91 -1.69
C VAL A 84 -16.79 16.40 -1.33
N TYR A 85 -16.15 15.61 -2.20
CA TYR A 85 -14.74 15.23 -2.03
C TYR A 85 -13.81 16.46 -2.05
N PHE A 86 -14.05 17.43 -2.92
CA PHE A 86 -13.28 18.69 -2.92
C PHE A 86 -13.50 19.52 -1.64
N ILE A 87 -14.74 19.56 -1.14
CA ILE A 87 -15.04 20.22 0.14
C ILE A 87 -14.32 19.50 1.30
N LEU A 88 -14.22 18.17 1.27
CA LEU A 88 -13.50 17.38 2.29
C LEU A 88 -12.03 17.80 2.42
N ILE A 89 -11.37 18.14 1.30
CA ILE A 89 -9.98 18.61 1.27
C ILE A 89 -9.85 20.13 1.41
N GLY A 90 -10.95 20.84 1.69
CA GLY A 90 -10.98 22.28 1.95
C GLY A 90 -11.16 23.18 0.72
N GLN A 91 -11.55 22.64 -0.42
CA GLN A 91 -11.86 23.41 -1.63
C GLN A 91 -13.38 23.62 -1.76
N TYR A 92 -13.81 24.88 -1.79
CA TYR A 92 -15.23 25.26 -1.72
C TYR A 92 -15.79 25.83 -3.02
N ASP A 93 -15.04 25.76 -4.13
CA ASP A 93 -15.38 26.38 -5.42
C ASP A 93 -16.73 25.91 -6.00
N SER A 94 -17.15 24.70 -5.64
CA SER A 94 -18.44 24.14 -6.02
C SER A 94 -19.63 24.84 -5.35
N VAL A 95 -19.43 25.50 -4.20
CA VAL A 95 -20.50 26.13 -3.39
C VAL A 95 -20.39 27.66 -3.36
N THR A 96 -19.25 28.24 -3.72
CA THR A 96 -19.01 29.71 -3.65
C THR A 96 -19.79 30.50 -4.71
N ASN A 97 -20.04 29.91 -5.88
CA ASN A 97 -20.71 30.59 -7.00
C ASN A 97 -22.24 30.50 -6.95
N GLU A 98 -22.75 29.48 -6.28
CA GLU A 98 -24.17 29.46 -5.93
C GLU A 98 -24.40 30.44 -4.81
N LYS A 99 -25.43 31.26 -4.97
CA LYS A 99 -25.91 32.11 -3.88
C LYS A 99 -26.11 31.25 -2.64
N THR A 100 -25.16 31.37 -1.73
CA THR A 100 -25.15 31.08 -0.30
C THR A 100 -26.27 31.84 0.44
N GLN A 101 -27.42 32.04 -0.21
CA GLN A 101 -28.59 32.70 0.34
C GLN A 101 -29.44 31.74 1.15
N ASN A 102 -29.26 30.42 0.98
CA ASN A 102 -29.97 29.45 1.81
C ASN A 102 -29.18 29.13 3.08
N ARG A 103 -29.76 29.53 4.24
CA ARG A 103 -29.21 29.28 5.57
C ARG A 103 -28.92 27.79 5.82
N LEU A 104 -29.69 26.90 5.20
CA LEU A 104 -29.52 25.46 5.34
C LEU A 104 -28.23 24.94 4.70
N ILE A 105 -27.80 25.51 3.57
CA ILE A 105 -26.56 25.09 2.89
C ILE A 105 -25.35 25.49 3.73
N ILE A 106 -25.37 26.71 4.29
CA ILE A 106 -24.30 27.21 5.16
C ILE A 106 -24.19 26.35 6.42
N SER A 107 -25.31 26.06 7.09
CA SER A 107 -25.28 25.24 8.30
C SER A 107 -24.79 23.81 8.02
N LEU A 108 -25.22 23.21 6.90
CA LEU A 108 -24.75 21.90 6.46
C LEU A 108 -23.24 21.88 6.19
N LEU A 109 -22.71 22.93 5.56
CA LEU A 109 -21.28 23.07 5.26
C LEU A 109 -20.42 23.23 6.52
N ILE A 110 -20.90 24.00 7.51
CA ILE A 110 -20.24 24.14 8.82
C ILE A 110 -20.22 22.78 9.55
N ILE A 111 -21.35 22.07 9.60
CA ILE A 111 -21.44 20.75 10.24
C ILE A 111 -20.53 19.74 9.54
N PHE A 112 -20.51 19.75 8.20
CA PHE A 112 -19.63 18.88 7.41
C PHE A 112 -18.15 19.13 7.69
N SER A 113 -17.72 20.40 7.68
CA SER A 113 -16.32 20.77 7.93
C SER A 113 -15.92 20.48 9.38
N PHE A 114 -16.80 20.72 10.36
CA PHE A 114 -16.54 20.35 11.75
C PHE A 114 -16.35 18.83 11.90
N SER A 115 -17.27 18.04 11.34
CA SER A 115 -17.21 16.58 11.40
C SER A 115 -15.94 16.04 10.72
N THR A 116 -15.62 16.51 9.52
CA THR A 116 -14.52 15.96 8.74
C THR A 116 -13.15 16.51 9.16
N THR A 117 -12.98 17.82 9.23
CA THR A 117 -11.68 18.45 9.51
C THR A 117 -11.27 18.32 10.98
N ILE A 118 -12.20 18.53 11.91
CA ILE A 118 -11.85 18.54 13.34
C ILE A 118 -11.89 17.13 13.94
N VAL A 119 -12.85 16.29 13.56
CA VAL A 119 -12.99 14.95 14.15
C VAL A 119 -12.27 13.91 13.29
N LEU A 120 -12.74 13.66 12.08
CA LEU A 120 -12.32 12.47 11.32
C LEU A 120 -10.89 12.54 10.78
N LEU A 121 -10.48 13.66 10.19
CA LEU A 121 -9.12 13.82 9.66
C LEU A 121 -8.09 13.81 10.79
N ASN A 122 -8.37 14.46 11.92
CA ASN A 122 -7.47 14.44 13.07
C ASN A 122 -7.35 13.04 13.68
N VAL A 123 -8.46 12.31 13.83
CA VAL A 123 -8.46 10.91 14.30
C VAL A 123 -7.75 10.00 13.29
N LEU A 124 -7.94 10.20 11.98
CA LEU A 124 -7.26 9.44 10.94
C LEU A 124 -5.74 9.66 11.00
N ILE A 125 -5.29 10.91 11.15
CA ILE A 125 -3.86 11.24 11.27
C ILE A 125 -3.28 10.63 12.55
N ALA A 126 -4.00 10.69 13.67
CA ALA A 126 -3.58 10.07 14.93
C ALA A 126 -3.46 8.54 14.79
N ALA A 127 -4.48 7.89 14.25
CA ALA A 127 -4.47 6.44 14.01
C ALA A 127 -3.34 6.01 13.05
N MET A 128 -3.13 6.76 11.97
CA MET A 128 -2.00 6.54 11.06
C MET A 128 -0.66 6.68 11.78
N THR A 129 -0.51 7.70 12.62
CA THR A 129 0.72 7.96 13.38
C THR A 129 1.03 6.83 14.35
N ASP A 130 0.02 6.32 15.06
CA ASP A 130 0.17 5.21 16.00
C ASP A 130 0.64 3.94 15.30
N VAL A 131 0.04 3.59 14.16
CA VAL A 131 0.43 2.41 13.38
C VAL A 131 1.83 2.56 12.79
N VAL A 132 2.17 3.77 12.31
CA VAL A 132 3.52 4.07 11.83
C VAL A 132 4.54 3.96 12.96
N ASN A 133 4.22 4.38 14.18
CA ASN A 133 5.11 4.25 15.32
C ASN A 133 5.27 2.78 15.76
N GLU A 134 4.20 2.00 15.79
CA GLU A 134 4.23 0.55 16.07
C GLU A 134 5.06 -0.23 15.02
N THR A 135 4.92 0.15 13.75
CA THR A 135 5.72 -0.43 12.66
C THR A 135 7.17 0.01 12.69
N LYS A 136 7.52 1.17 13.27
CA LYS A 136 8.92 1.58 13.48
C LYS A 136 9.60 0.79 14.60
N THR A 137 8.91 0.56 15.73
CA THR A 137 9.47 -0.20 16.87
C THR A 137 9.67 -1.67 16.51
N THR A 138 8.68 -2.27 15.86
CA THR A 138 8.79 -3.64 15.29
C THR A 138 9.64 -3.65 14.01
N GLY A 139 9.82 -2.49 13.39
CA GLY A 139 10.43 -2.30 12.07
C GLY A 139 11.86 -2.74 12.00
N ARG A 140 12.64 -2.58 13.07
CA ARG A 140 14.02 -3.09 13.12
C ARG A 140 14.04 -4.61 12.96
N HIS A 141 13.20 -5.33 13.70
CA HIS A 141 13.13 -6.79 13.65
C HIS A 141 12.53 -7.29 12.32
N VAL A 142 11.48 -6.64 11.83
CA VAL A 142 10.85 -6.98 10.54
C VAL A 142 11.84 -6.73 9.40
N TRP A 143 12.54 -5.60 9.41
CA TRP A 143 13.56 -5.27 8.41
C TRP A 143 14.75 -6.22 8.45
N LEU A 144 15.27 -6.55 9.64
CA LEU A 144 16.36 -7.51 9.78
C LEU A 144 15.96 -8.90 9.29
N LYS A 145 14.76 -9.37 9.68
CA LYS A 145 14.20 -10.65 9.23
C LYS A 145 14.06 -10.68 7.71
N GLN A 146 13.51 -9.63 7.12
CA GLN A 146 13.32 -9.52 5.67
C GLN A 146 14.66 -9.47 4.92
N ARG A 147 15.66 -8.75 5.43
CA ARG A 147 17.01 -8.76 4.84
C ARG A 147 17.63 -10.15 4.89
N ALA A 148 17.46 -10.87 6.01
CA ALA A 148 17.96 -12.24 6.14
C ALA A 148 17.26 -13.21 5.17
N GLU A 149 15.94 -13.08 4.99
CA GLU A 149 15.15 -13.90 4.07
C GLU A 149 15.59 -13.69 2.61
N ILE A 150 15.81 -12.45 2.20
CA ILE A 150 16.32 -12.12 0.86
C ILE A 150 17.73 -12.68 0.65
N ILE A 151 18.62 -12.55 1.65
CA ILE A 151 20.00 -13.08 1.56
C ILE A 151 19.95 -14.61 1.43
N ALA A 152 19.18 -15.30 2.27
CA ALA A 152 19.02 -16.76 2.20
C ALA A 152 18.43 -17.22 0.85
N GLU A 153 17.48 -16.48 0.28
CA GLU A 153 16.91 -16.77 -1.03
C GLU A 153 17.96 -16.59 -2.15
N ILE A 154 18.77 -15.53 -2.10
CA ILE A 154 19.88 -15.30 -3.05
C ILE A 154 20.92 -16.42 -2.92
N GLU A 155 21.31 -16.80 -1.70
CA GLU A 155 22.25 -17.90 -1.46
C GLU A 155 21.71 -19.22 -2.01
N MET A 156 20.41 -19.50 -1.80
CA MET A 156 19.80 -20.76 -2.20
C MET A 156 19.56 -20.87 -3.72
N PHE A 157 19.18 -19.79 -4.40
CA PHE A 157 18.79 -19.84 -5.81
C PHE A 157 19.80 -19.24 -6.79
N THR A 158 20.78 -18.46 -6.34
CA THR A 158 21.69 -17.72 -7.25
C THR A 158 23.15 -18.10 -7.08
N MET A 159 23.60 -18.52 -5.89
CA MET A 159 24.99 -18.99 -5.71
C MET A 159 25.21 -20.43 -6.17
N SER A 160 26.27 -20.66 -6.94
CA SER A 160 26.76 -22.00 -7.27
C SER A 160 27.45 -22.66 -6.07
N GLN A 161 27.57 -23.99 -6.07
CA GLN A 161 28.23 -24.74 -4.99
C GLN A 161 29.63 -24.19 -4.65
N SER A 162 30.46 -23.90 -5.64
CA SER A 162 31.79 -23.35 -5.41
C SER A 162 31.78 -21.93 -4.83
N GLN A 163 30.72 -21.14 -5.08
CA GLN A 163 30.57 -19.83 -4.45
C GLN A 163 30.11 -19.93 -2.99
N ARG A 164 29.39 -21.00 -2.61
CA ARG A 164 28.97 -21.25 -1.22
C ARG A 164 30.10 -21.68 -0.31
N GLU A 165 31.12 -22.32 -0.87
CA GLU A 165 32.29 -22.80 -0.12
C GLU A 165 33.34 -21.70 0.12
N ARG A 166 33.21 -20.56 -0.56
CA ARG A 166 34.11 -19.43 -0.45
C ARG A 166 33.86 -18.62 0.82
N LYS A 167 34.71 -18.84 1.83
CA LYS A 167 34.68 -18.16 3.14
C LYS A 167 34.76 -16.63 3.07
N ASP A 168 35.26 -16.08 1.97
CA ASP A 168 35.35 -14.65 1.69
C ASP A 168 34.00 -13.99 1.36
N TYR A 169 33.00 -14.77 0.94
CA TYR A 169 31.68 -14.25 0.53
C TYR A 169 30.67 -14.22 1.68
N PHE A 170 30.99 -14.85 2.81
CA PHE A 170 30.11 -14.97 3.96
C PHE A 170 30.73 -14.33 5.21
N PRO A 171 29.91 -13.81 6.12
CA PRO A 171 30.41 -13.31 7.39
C PRO A 171 31.07 -14.45 8.20
N SER A 172 32.22 -14.17 8.81
CA SER A 172 32.94 -15.13 9.65
C SER A 172 32.23 -15.42 10.98
N LEU A 173 31.30 -14.57 11.40
CA LEU A 173 30.58 -14.68 12.66
C LEU A 173 29.12 -14.25 12.50
N ILE A 174 28.20 -15.14 12.85
CA ILE A 174 26.75 -14.90 12.84
C ILE A 174 26.25 -14.96 14.28
N TYR A 175 25.88 -13.81 14.84
CA TYR A 175 25.21 -13.74 16.14
C TYR A 175 23.71 -13.97 15.94
N TYR A 176 23.22 -15.13 16.34
CA TYR A 176 21.78 -15.42 16.39
C TYR A 176 21.30 -15.39 17.84
N HIS A 177 20.27 -14.59 18.11
CA HIS A 177 19.61 -14.55 19.41
C HIS A 177 18.34 -15.39 19.35
N ALA A 178 18.41 -16.63 19.83
CA ALA A 178 17.24 -17.51 19.92
C ALA A 178 16.43 -17.14 21.16
N ASN A 179 15.14 -16.84 21.00
CA ASN A 179 14.24 -16.74 22.14
C ASN A 179 13.95 -18.18 22.65
N PRO A 180 14.27 -18.54 23.91
CA PRO A 180 14.07 -19.90 24.41
C PRO A 180 12.61 -20.37 24.34
N ASP A 181 11.64 -19.45 24.34
CA ASP A 181 10.22 -19.79 24.23
C ASP A 181 9.82 -20.22 22.81
N SER A 182 10.46 -19.68 21.76
CA SER A 182 10.20 -20.14 20.39
C SER A 182 10.79 -21.52 20.11
N VAL A 183 11.89 -21.89 20.79
CA VAL A 183 12.54 -23.20 20.61
C VAL A 183 11.61 -24.33 21.05
N LYS A 184 10.90 -24.17 22.17
CA LYS A 184 9.95 -25.18 22.69
C LYS A 184 8.75 -25.40 21.77
N VAL A 185 8.33 -24.37 21.02
CA VAL A 185 7.20 -24.46 20.07
C VAL A 185 7.60 -25.24 18.82
N ASP A 186 8.81 -25.00 18.31
CA ASP A 186 9.31 -25.70 17.13
C ASP A 186 9.74 -27.15 17.44
N GLU A 187 10.21 -27.42 18.66
CA GLU A 187 10.54 -28.77 19.14
C GLU A 187 9.30 -29.67 19.26
N LYS A 188 8.17 -29.12 19.73
CA LYS A 188 6.87 -29.82 19.72
C LYS A 188 6.37 -30.14 18.31
N LYS A 189 6.51 -29.21 17.36
CA LYS A 189 6.11 -29.45 15.96
C LYS A 189 6.95 -30.51 15.24
N THR A 190 8.19 -30.70 15.68
CA THR A 190 9.11 -31.67 15.06
C THR A 190 8.94 -33.07 15.67
N THR A 191 8.44 -33.17 16.90
CA THR A 191 8.16 -34.43 17.60
C THR A 191 6.76 -34.99 17.36
N GLU A 192 5.83 -34.19 16.85
CA GLU A 192 4.47 -34.60 16.43
C GLU A 192 4.37 -35.07 14.95
N LYS A 193 5.49 -35.23 14.24
CA LYS A 193 5.55 -35.87 12.92
C LYS A 193 6.11 -37.28 13.02
#